data_AF-A0A2D6AS16-F1
#
_entry.id   AF-A0A2D6AS16-F1
#
_cell.length_a   1.000
_cell.length_b   1.000
_cell.length_c   1.000
_cell.angle_alpha   90.00
_cell.angle_beta   90.00
_cell.angle_gamma   90.00
#
_symmetry.space_group_name_H-M   'P 1'
#
loop_
_entity.id
_entity.type
_entity.pdbx_description
1 polymer ?
#
loop_
_entity_poly.entity_id
_entity_poly.type
_entity_poly.pdbx_seq_one_letter_code
_entity_poly.pdbx_strand_id
1 'polypeptide(L)'
;MDLDKDEVLSQEDFDEMARRASENQDKSREGELHKRIISSSATRYYKRLLDALEITGSQIKLADWLDFFRQLDDEDDVEMESVIQFFLEFFYGVFDVDKDGFISLYESMELFQLFGLPLQKSKTFFKDLDSNADGHVSRYELMNAVEVFLTSDDPEERGNWIFGEFDY
;
A
#
# COMPACT_ATOMS: atom_id res chain seq x y z
N MET A 1 -9.37 5.50 -1.57
CA MET A 1 -9.04 5.15 -0.18
C MET A 1 -9.91 5.96 0.78
N ASP A 2 -10.13 7.25 0.51
CA ASP A 2 -11.21 8.03 1.13
C ASP A 2 -12.56 7.53 0.57
N LEU A 3 -13.37 6.87 1.39
CA LEU A 3 -14.60 6.21 0.98
C LEU A 3 -15.84 7.08 1.19
N ASP A 4 -15.85 7.92 2.22
CA ASP A 4 -16.95 8.85 2.49
C ASP A 4 -16.78 10.21 1.78
N LYS A 5 -15.62 10.43 1.16
CA LYS A 5 -15.24 11.58 0.34
C LYS A 5 -15.14 12.86 1.16
N ASP A 6 -14.67 12.75 2.40
CA ASP A 6 -14.48 13.89 3.31
C ASP A 6 -13.09 14.57 3.18
N GLU A 7 -12.29 14.16 2.18
CA GLU A 7 -10.95 14.65 1.85
C GLU A 7 -9.88 14.27 2.90
N VAL A 8 -10.22 13.40 3.85
CA VAL A 8 -9.25 12.78 4.76
C VAL A 8 -9.30 11.26 4.65
N LEU A 9 -8.24 10.60 5.11
CA LEU A 9 -8.28 9.18 5.43
C LEU A 9 -8.37 9.05 6.94
N SER A 10 -9.37 8.33 7.42
CA SER A 10 -9.57 8.04 8.84
C SER A 10 -9.68 6.54 9.12
N GLN A 11 -9.72 6.15 10.40
CA GLN A 11 -9.95 4.75 10.77
C GLN A 11 -11.30 4.24 10.23
N GLU A 12 -12.30 5.11 10.14
CA GLU A 12 -13.64 4.79 9.64
C GLU A 12 -13.62 4.34 8.16
N ASP A 13 -12.78 4.94 7.30
CA ASP A 13 -12.59 4.49 5.92
C ASP A 13 -12.08 3.06 5.86
N PHE A 14 -11.08 2.74 6.70
CA PHE A 14 -10.48 1.42 6.77
C PHE A 14 -11.44 0.37 7.34
N ASP A 15 -12.24 0.75 8.33
CA ASP A 15 -13.29 -0.11 8.89
C ASP A 15 -14.37 -0.40 7.83
N GLU A 16 -14.74 0.60 7.02
CA GLU A 16 -15.69 0.42 5.92
C GLU A 16 -15.09 -0.43 4.78
N MET A 17 -13.80 -0.28 4.47
CA MET A 17 -13.09 -1.19 3.54
C MET A 17 -13.14 -2.64 4.04
N ALA A 18 -12.82 -2.88 5.31
CA ALA A 18 -12.91 -4.22 5.91
C ALA A 18 -14.33 -4.78 5.87
N ARG A 19 -15.34 -3.92 6.13
CA ARG A 19 -16.74 -4.30 6.05
C ARG A 19 -17.07 -4.78 4.64
N ARG A 20 -16.78 -3.97 3.62
CA ARG A 20 -17.04 -4.31 2.20
C ARG A 20 -16.30 -5.56 1.74
N ALA A 21 -15.01 -5.70 2.11
CA ALA A 21 -14.19 -6.86 1.78
C ALA A 21 -14.73 -8.17 2.38
N SER A 22 -15.51 -8.09 3.46
CA SER A 22 -16.05 -9.25 4.17
C SER A 22 -17.56 -9.45 4.05
N GLU A 23 -18.27 -8.59 3.31
CA GLU A 23 -19.73 -8.58 3.17
C GLU A 23 -20.32 -9.91 2.67
N ASN A 24 -19.61 -10.61 1.78
CA ASN A 24 -20.07 -11.84 1.15
C ASN A 24 -19.68 -13.12 1.91
N GLN A 25 -19.05 -12.99 3.09
CA GLN A 25 -18.63 -14.14 3.89
C GLN A 25 -19.81 -14.73 4.67
N ASP A 26 -19.90 -16.06 4.68
CA ASP A 26 -20.94 -16.78 5.40
C ASP A 26 -20.82 -16.62 6.94
N LYS A 27 -21.83 -17.11 7.66
CA LYS A 27 -21.89 -17.05 9.14
C LYS A 27 -21.23 -18.25 9.82
N SER A 28 -20.47 -19.06 9.09
CA SER A 28 -19.72 -20.16 9.68
C SER A 28 -18.64 -19.61 10.61
N ARG A 29 -18.08 -20.49 11.44
CA ARG A 29 -16.93 -20.13 12.27
C ARG A 29 -15.74 -19.63 11.44
N GLU A 30 -15.56 -20.16 10.23
CA GLU A 30 -14.50 -19.75 9.31
C GLU A 30 -14.79 -18.37 8.71
N GLY A 31 -16.02 -18.12 8.26
CA GLY A 31 -16.44 -16.80 7.77
C GLY A 31 -16.35 -15.70 8.83
N GLU A 32 -16.71 -16.00 10.08
CA GLU A 32 -16.57 -15.06 11.20
C GLU A 32 -15.11 -14.85 11.63
N LEU A 33 -14.26 -15.88 11.55
CA LEU A 33 -12.82 -15.72 11.76
C LEU A 33 -12.21 -14.82 10.67
N HIS A 34 -12.60 -15.02 9.43
CA HIS A 34 -12.14 -14.25 8.30
C HIS A 34 -12.50 -12.76 8.42
N LYS A 35 -13.75 -12.45 8.81
CA LYS A 35 -14.18 -11.06 9.12
C LYS A 35 -13.28 -10.41 10.16
N ARG A 36 -12.98 -11.12 11.25
CA ARG A 36 -12.10 -10.61 12.32
C ARG A 36 -10.67 -10.36 11.84
N ILE A 37 -10.15 -11.24 10.99
CA ILE A 37 -8.82 -11.08 10.40
C ILE A 37 -8.79 -9.79 9.56
N ILE A 38 -9.72 -9.63 8.62
CA ILE A 38 -9.78 -8.43 7.76
C ILE A 38 -9.93 -7.15 8.58
N SER A 39 -10.85 -7.12 9.56
CA SER A 39 -11.00 -5.94 10.44
C SER A 39 -9.73 -5.63 11.23
N SER A 40 -9.03 -6.65 11.72
CA SER A 40 -7.76 -6.46 12.44
C SER A 40 -6.66 -5.97 11.50
N SER A 41 -6.65 -6.44 10.25
CA SER A 41 -5.72 -5.98 9.21
C SER A 41 -5.99 -4.53 8.82
N ALA A 42 -7.25 -4.11 8.71
CA ALA A 42 -7.63 -2.71 8.46
C ALA A 42 -7.10 -1.75 9.53
N THR A 43 -7.38 -2.04 10.80
CA THR A 43 -6.87 -1.24 11.93
C THR A 43 -5.34 -1.24 11.98
N ARG A 44 -4.70 -2.38 11.71
CA ARG A 44 -3.24 -2.47 11.67
C ARG A 44 -2.67 -1.60 10.55
N TYR A 45 -3.23 -1.71 9.35
CA TYR A 45 -2.82 -0.96 8.17
C TYR A 45 -2.94 0.54 8.41
N TYR A 46 -4.08 1.00 8.92
CA TYR A 46 -4.27 2.43 9.21
C TYR A 46 -3.25 2.98 10.21
N LYS A 47 -2.96 2.25 11.28
CA LYS A 47 -1.92 2.64 12.24
C LYS A 47 -0.53 2.68 11.63
N ARG A 48 -0.19 1.71 10.78
CA ARG A 48 1.09 1.71 10.05
C ARG A 48 1.20 2.90 9.11
N LEU A 49 0.09 3.28 8.48
CA LEU A 49 0.03 4.45 7.61
C LEU A 49 0.27 5.74 8.41
N LEU A 50 -0.33 5.89 9.60
CA LEU A 50 -0.05 7.02 10.49
C LEU A 50 1.42 7.05 10.94
N ASP A 51 1.96 5.90 11.35
CA ASP A 51 3.35 5.78 11.80
C ASP A 51 4.34 6.13 10.67
N ALA A 52 4.11 5.61 9.45
CA ALA A 52 4.96 5.84 8.29
C ALA A 52 4.97 7.31 7.83
N LEU A 53 3.91 8.05 8.11
CA LEU A 53 3.76 9.47 7.76
C LEU A 53 4.06 10.40 8.95
N GLU A 54 4.47 9.83 10.08
CA GLU A 54 4.71 10.55 11.34
C GLU A 54 3.50 11.39 11.79
N ILE A 55 2.28 10.96 11.44
CA ILE A 55 1.05 11.68 11.77
C ILE A 55 0.65 11.34 13.21
N THR A 56 0.73 12.35 14.07
CA THR A 56 0.31 12.24 15.49
C THR A 56 -1.20 12.38 15.67
N GLY A 57 -1.91 12.85 14.64
CA GLY A 57 -3.36 12.96 14.60
C GLY A 57 -4.07 11.65 14.23
N SER A 58 -5.40 11.69 14.17
CA SER A 58 -6.23 10.54 13.80
C SER A 58 -6.81 10.65 12.39
N GLN A 59 -6.27 11.54 11.57
CA GLN A 59 -6.71 11.79 10.19
C GLN A 59 -5.49 12.12 9.34
N ILE A 60 -5.46 11.58 8.13
CA ILE A 60 -4.45 11.88 7.11
C ILE A 60 -5.14 12.74 6.06
N LYS A 61 -4.82 14.04 5.99
CA LYS A 61 -5.49 14.90 5.02
C LYS A 61 -4.84 14.74 3.65
N LEU A 62 -5.66 14.75 2.59
CA LEU A 62 -5.12 14.78 1.23
C LEU A 62 -4.27 16.04 0.98
N ALA A 63 -4.59 17.15 1.67
CA ALA A 63 -3.77 18.36 1.64
C ALA A 63 -2.38 18.13 2.25
N ASP A 64 -2.25 17.38 3.35
CA ASP A 64 -0.95 17.05 3.96
C ASP A 64 -0.14 16.16 2.99
N TRP A 65 -0.81 15.24 2.31
CA TRP A 65 -0.23 14.38 1.27
C TRP A 65 0.25 15.18 0.05
N LEU A 66 -0.55 16.12 -0.45
CA LEU A 66 -0.20 16.96 -1.60
C LEU A 66 0.83 18.04 -1.27
N ASP A 67 0.77 18.63 -0.08
CA ASP A 67 1.77 19.59 0.39
C ASP A 67 3.13 18.91 0.56
N PHE A 68 3.15 17.64 0.99
CA PHE A 68 4.36 16.82 0.98
C PHE A 68 4.94 16.66 -0.42
N PHE A 69 4.14 16.27 -1.44
CA PHE A 69 4.62 16.18 -2.82
C PHE A 69 5.07 17.52 -3.40
N ARG A 70 4.42 18.63 -3.05
CA ARG A 70 4.84 19.98 -3.49
C ARG A 70 6.17 20.39 -2.86
N GLN A 71 6.41 20.07 -1.59
CA GLN A 71 7.70 20.36 -0.96
C GLN A 71 8.85 19.59 -1.60
N LEU A 72 8.59 18.37 -2.10
CA LEU A 72 9.57 17.60 -2.87
C LEU A 72 9.87 18.18 -4.26
N ASP A 73 8.94 18.96 -4.84
CA ASP A 73 9.05 19.56 -6.18
C ASP A 73 9.60 21.01 -6.14
N ASP A 74 9.33 21.75 -5.05
CA ASP A 74 9.75 23.16 -4.88
C ASP A 74 11.20 23.33 -4.37
N GLU A 75 11.80 22.29 -3.79
CA GLU A 75 13.22 22.32 -3.42
C GLU A 75 14.07 21.90 -4.63
N ASP A 76 14.67 22.89 -5.31
CA ASP A 76 15.64 22.73 -6.43
C ASP A 76 16.82 21.75 -6.14
N ASP A 77 16.92 21.21 -4.92
CA ASP A 77 17.98 20.32 -4.41
C ASP A 77 17.44 19.04 -3.73
N VAL A 78 16.15 18.68 -3.84
CA VAL A 78 15.68 17.38 -3.32
C VAL A 78 16.32 16.26 -4.14
N GLU A 79 17.27 15.57 -3.51
CA GLU A 79 17.93 14.43 -4.12
C GLU A 79 16.91 13.31 -4.35
N MET A 80 16.81 12.82 -5.58
CA MET A 80 15.96 11.67 -5.97
C MET A 80 16.11 10.49 -5.00
N GLU A 81 17.31 10.28 -4.46
CA GLU A 81 17.59 9.26 -3.45
C GLU A 81 16.74 9.43 -2.17
N SER A 82 16.50 10.66 -1.72
CA SER A 82 15.63 10.95 -0.58
C SER A 82 14.17 10.64 -0.87
N VAL A 83 13.70 10.94 -2.08
CA VAL A 83 12.33 10.61 -2.53
C VAL A 83 12.14 9.10 -2.58
N ILE A 84 13.09 8.38 -3.18
CA ILE A 84 13.08 6.92 -3.27
C ILE A 84 13.12 6.31 -1.87
N GLN A 85 13.99 6.80 -0.98
CA GLN A 85 14.09 6.34 0.39
C GLN A 85 12.76 6.48 1.15
N PHE A 86 12.08 7.61 0.99
CA PHE A 86 10.77 7.82 1.59
C PHE A 86 9.75 6.79 1.11
N PHE A 87 9.62 6.59 -0.20
CA PHE A 87 8.70 5.60 -0.75
C PHE A 87 9.04 4.18 -0.26
N LEU A 88 10.32 3.83 -0.19
CA LEU A 88 10.74 2.55 0.38
C LEU A 88 10.25 2.41 1.83
N GLU A 89 10.53 3.40 2.68
CA GLU A 89 10.10 3.35 4.10
C GLU A 89 8.59 3.30 4.23
N PHE A 90 7.86 4.02 3.39
CA PHE A 90 6.41 3.96 3.30
C PHE A 90 5.91 2.56 2.92
N PHE A 91 6.37 2.01 1.80
CA PHE A 91 5.96 0.69 1.33
C PHE A 91 6.34 -0.39 2.34
N TYR A 92 7.53 -0.37 2.94
CA TYR A 92 7.90 -1.31 3.99
C TYR A 92 7.06 -1.13 5.27
N GLY A 93 6.82 0.11 5.70
CA GLY A 93 5.99 0.38 6.86
C GLY A 93 4.59 -0.22 6.73
N VAL A 94 4.08 -0.25 5.51
CA VAL A 94 2.73 -0.66 5.14
C VAL A 94 2.61 -2.14 4.73
N PHE A 95 3.52 -2.65 3.90
CA PHE A 95 3.45 -4.00 3.31
C PHE A 95 4.24 -5.06 4.08
N ASP A 96 5.37 -4.69 4.69
CA ASP A 96 6.20 -5.62 5.50
C ASP A 96 5.64 -5.66 6.93
N VAL A 97 4.69 -6.58 7.11
CA VAL A 97 3.88 -6.71 8.32
C VAL A 97 4.71 -7.34 9.44
N ASP A 98 5.50 -8.37 9.11
CA ASP A 98 6.31 -9.11 10.08
C ASP A 98 7.71 -8.50 10.32
N LYS A 99 8.08 -7.49 9.53
CA LYS A 99 9.33 -6.72 9.62
C LYS A 99 10.57 -7.56 9.32
N ASP A 100 10.46 -8.53 8.44
CA ASP A 100 11.60 -9.36 8.02
C ASP A 100 12.47 -8.67 6.96
N GLY A 101 12.05 -7.50 6.45
CA GLY A 101 12.77 -6.72 5.44
C GLY A 101 12.44 -7.15 4.01
N PHE A 102 11.46 -8.03 3.82
CA PHE A 102 10.95 -8.47 2.55
C PHE A 102 9.43 -8.28 2.49
N ILE A 103 8.88 -8.17 1.29
CA ILE A 103 7.43 -8.27 1.11
C ILE A 103 7.17 -9.66 0.54
N SER A 104 6.40 -10.46 1.26
CA SER A 104 6.01 -11.80 0.84
C SER A 104 4.74 -11.77 -0.02
N LEU A 105 4.52 -12.83 -0.81
CA LEU A 105 3.26 -12.99 -1.55
C LEU A 105 2.06 -12.98 -0.59
N TYR A 106 2.22 -13.55 0.61
CA TYR A 106 1.16 -13.58 1.60
C TYR A 106 0.74 -12.18 2.07
N GLU A 107 1.70 -11.31 2.35
CA GLU A 107 1.44 -9.92 2.74
C GLU A 107 0.78 -9.12 1.61
N SER A 108 1.24 -9.32 0.37
CA SER A 108 0.59 -8.71 -0.79
C SER A 108 -0.87 -9.17 -0.96
N MET A 109 -1.17 -10.44 -0.67
CA MET A 109 -2.52 -10.99 -0.71
C MET A 109 -3.41 -10.44 0.39
N GLU A 110 -2.90 -10.29 1.61
CA GLU A 110 -3.64 -9.66 2.73
C GLU A 110 -4.05 -8.23 2.39
N LEU A 111 -3.14 -7.48 1.76
CA LEU A 111 -3.40 -6.10 1.33
C LEU A 111 -4.46 -6.03 0.25
N PHE A 112 -4.36 -6.85 -0.80
CA PHE A 112 -5.38 -6.91 -1.85
C PHE A 112 -6.75 -7.30 -1.29
N GLN A 113 -6.79 -8.24 -0.34
CA GLN A 113 -8.01 -8.63 0.33
C GLN A 113 -8.62 -7.47 1.13
N LEU A 114 -7.81 -6.70 1.87
CA LEU A 114 -8.27 -5.52 2.61
C LEU A 114 -8.90 -4.47 1.68
N PHE A 115 -8.27 -4.20 0.54
CA PHE A 115 -8.77 -3.26 -0.46
C PHE A 115 -9.92 -3.81 -1.33
N GLY A 116 -10.37 -5.05 -1.09
CA GLY A 116 -11.41 -5.69 -1.90
C GLY A 116 -10.99 -5.94 -3.35
N LEU A 117 -9.68 -5.98 -3.62
CA LEU A 117 -9.11 -6.23 -4.94
C LEU A 117 -9.05 -7.74 -5.24
N PRO A 118 -9.12 -8.15 -6.52
CA PRO A 118 -9.02 -9.56 -6.87
C PRO A 118 -7.69 -10.17 -6.44
N LEU A 119 -7.73 -11.23 -5.64
CA LEU A 119 -6.51 -11.96 -5.21
C LEU A 119 -5.66 -12.46 -6.39
N GLN A 120 -6.24 -12.71 -7.56
CA GLN A 120 -5.45 -13.09 -8.74
C GLN A 120 -4.55 -11.94 -9.21
N LYS A 121 -5.01 -10.68 -9.10
CA LYS A 121 -4.20 -9.51 -9.43
C LYS A 121 -3.04 -9.34 -8.43
N SER A 122 -3.19 -9.78 -7.17
CA SER A 122 -2.08 -9.73 -6.19
C SER A 122 -0.86 -10.55 -6.63
N LYS A 123 -1.08 -11.68 -7.31
CA LYS A 123 0.01 -12.53 -7.81
C LYS A 123 0.74 -11.89 -8.99
N THR A 124 -0.01 -11.24 -9.88
CA THR A 124 0.56 -10.49 -11.00
C THR A 124 1.38 -9.32 -10.46
N PHE A 125 0.78 -8.50 -9.60
CA PHE A 125 1.44 -7.41 -8.89
C PHE A 125 2.74 -7.86 -8.20
N PHE A 126 2.66 -8.94 -7.42
CA PHE A 126 3.81 -9.50 -6.73
C PHE A 126 4.91 -9.93 -7.70
N LYS A 127 4.53 -10.66 -8.76
CA LYS A 127 5.47 -11.14 -9.78
C LYS A 127 6.15 -10.00 -10.55
N ASP A 128 5.46 -8.88 -10.74
CA ASP A 128 6.04 -7.75 -11.45
C ASP A 128 7.08 -7.01 -10.59
N LEU A 129 6.95 -7.06 -9.26
CA LEU A 129 7.93 -6.56 -8.31
C LEU A 129 9.07 -7.56 -8.03
N ASP A 130 8.76 -8.86 -7.89
CA ASP A 130 9.72 -9.96 -7.69
C ASP A 130 10.44 -10.30 -9.00
N SER A 131 11.38 -9.43 -9.37
CA SER A 131 12.09 -9.46 -10.64
C SER A 131 13.01 -10.67 -10.79
N ASN A 132 13.55 -11.17 -9.68
CA ASN A 132 14.46 -12.30 -9.65
C ASN A 132 13.73 -13.64 -9.43
N ALA A 133 12.42 -13.61 -9.14
CA ALA A 133 11.55 -14.75 -8.88
C ALA A 133 12.00 -15.62 -7.69
N ASP A 134 12.55 -15.01 -6.65
CA ASP A 134 12.98 -15.70 -5.43
C ASP A 134 11.84 -15.89 -4.40
N GLY A 135 10.65 -15.36 -4.73
CA GLY A 135 9.45 -15.49 -3.93
C GLY A 135 9.29 -14.40 -2.87
N HIS A 136 10.15 -13.38 -2.87
CA HIS A 136 10.12 -12.23 -1.97
C HIS A 136 10.44 -10.96 -2.76
N VAL A 137 9.79 -9.84 -2.43
CA VAL A 137 10.22 -8.54 -2.97
C VAL A 137 11.24 -7.95 -2.01
N SER A 138 12.48 -7.87 -2.48
CA SER A 138 13.57 -7.28 -1.73
C SER A 138 13.56 -5.75 -1.80
N ARG A 139 14.35 -5.12 -0.93
CA ARG A 139 14.46 -3.65 -0.88
C ARG A 139 14.98 -3.07 -2.18
N TYR A 140 15.90 -3.79 -2.82
CA TYR A 140 16.48 -3.41 -4.09
C TYR A 140 15.45 -3.44 -5.22
N GLU A 141 14.61 -4.46 -5.24
CA GLU A 141 13.58 -4.60 -6.28
C GLU A 141 12.49 -3.54 -6.14
N LEU A 142 12.08 -3.27 -4.91
CA LEU A 142 11.14 -2.19 -4.62
C LEU A 142 11.73 -0.83 -4.97
N MET A 143 13.02 -0.60 -4.68
CA MET A 143 13.73 0.63 -5.01
C MET A 143 13.73 0.87 -6.52
N ASN A 144 14.07 -0.17 -7.29
CA ASN A 144 14.05 -0.12 -8.75
C ASN A 144 12.63 0.14 -9.28
N ALA A 145 11.60 -0.46 -8.67
CA ALA A 145 10.21 -0.21 -9.05
C ALA A 145 9.78 1.25 -8.78
N VAL A 146 10.16 1.82 -7.63
CA VAL A 146 9.91 3.24 -7.29
C VAL A 146 10.64 4.18 -8.25
N GLU A 147 11.91 3.91 -8.54
CA GLU A 147 12.71 4.73 -9.45
C GLU A 147 12.09 4.77 -10.85
N VAL A 148 11.69 3.62 -11.38
CA VAL A 148 10.97 3.51 -12.65
C VAL A 148 9.65 4.27 -12.59
N PHE A 149 8.86 4.12 -11.52
CA PHE A 149 7.59 4.85 -11.33
C PHE A 149 7.77 6.38 -11.40
N LEU A 150 8.86 6.90 -10.85
CA LEU A 150 9.12 8.34 -10.78
C LEU A 150 9.73 8.92 -12.05
N THR A 151 10.42 8.11 -12.85
CA THR A 151 11.29 8.61 -13.94
C THR A 151 10.92 8.11 -15.33
N SER A 152 10.16 7.02 -15.44
CA SER A 152 9.88 6.38 -16.72
C SER A 152 8.68 7.01 -17.43
N ASP A 153 8.88 7.37 -18.70
CA ASP A 153 7.82 7.81 -19.61
C ASP A 153 7.10 6.62 -20.28
N ASP A 154 7.57 5.37 -20.09
CA ASP A 154 6.98 4.18 -20.70
C ASP A 154 5.95 3.51 -19.77
N PRO A 155 4.64 3.64 -20.04
CA PRO A 155 3.60 3.09 -19.16
C PRO A 155 3.60 1.56 -19.05
N GLU A 156 4.33 0.85 -19.92
CA GLU A 156 4.46 -0.61 -19.88
C GLU A 156 5.64 -1.10 -19.00
N GLU A 157 6.48 -0.19 -18.48
CA GLU A 157 7.53 -0.59 -17.55
C GLU A 157 6.96 -1.00 -16.19
N ARG A 158 7.37 -2.19 -15.70
CA ARG A 158 6.80 -2.84 -14.51
C ARG A 158 6.78 -1.97 -13.25
N GLY A 159 7.76 -1.08 -13.08
CA GLY A 159 7.79 -0.18 -11.93
C GLY A 159 6.61 0.78 -11.88
N ASN A 160 6.01 1.12 -13.02
CA ASN A 160 4.80 1.95 -13.08
C ASN A 160 3.58 1.30 -12.42
N TRP A 161 3.64 -0.01 -12.15
CA TRP A 161 2.56 -0.76 -11.52
C TRP A 161 2.80 -0.98 -10.02
N ILE A 162 3.66 -0.20 -9.38
CA ILE A 162 3.90 -0.27 -7.92
C ILE A 162 2.64 -0.01 -7.07
N PHE A 163 1.60 0.58 -7.67
CA PHE A 163 0.25 0.72 -7.08
C PHE A 163 -0.81 -0.20 -7.74
N GLY A 164 -0.38 -1.09 -8.64
CA GLY A 164 -1.22 -1.98 -9.45
C GLY A 164 -1.68 -1.38 -10.79
N GLU A 165 -2.10 -2.24 -11.73
CA GLU A 165 -2.86 -1.81 -12.92
C GLU A 165 -4.25 -1.33 -12.50
N PHE A 166 -4.45 0.00 -12.45
CA PHE A 166 -5.78 0.59 -12.34
C PHE A 166 -6.48 0.54 -13.71
N ASP A 167 -7.11 -0.60 -14.02
CA ASP A 167 -8.15 -0.61 -15.05
C ASP A 167 -9.33 0.23 -14.53
N TYR A 168 -9.49 1.44 -15.08
CA TYR A 168 -10.66 2.31 -14.86
C TYR A 168 -11.93 1.75 -15.51
#